data_AF-A0A6P6MHM9-F1
#
_entry.id   AF-A0A6P6MHM9-F1
#
_cell.length_a   1.000
_cell.length_b   1.000
_cell.length_c   1.000
_cell.angle_alpha   90.00
_cell.angle_beta   90.00
_cell.angle_gamma   90.00
#
_symmetry.space_group_name_H-M   'P 1'
#
loop_
_entity.id
_entity.type
_entity.pdbx_description
1 polymer ?
#
loop_
_entity_poly.entity_id
_entity_poly.type
_entity_poly.pdbx_seq_one_letter_code
_entity_poly.pdbx_strand_id
1 'polypeptide(L)'
;MGCFGFLKSVMFLFNGIIFVAGAAILGVGIWVKVDSGSVLSFLQKIQGAPGELGKVLNVGYLLIAVGAVLLVLGFLGCCGAIKESRCMLLLFFIIILIVFIVEVAGAIVLLAFKPQAENLIKQMESEVVKSLKYDYWKNADITGLWNTTMSTLKCCGFNNYTDFTNSEFKNKTKSYPAQCCNKALCDDKTALGLNIQGCFPALKKLVDDNSVIIIAVALGIAALELVAMIVSMILYNRIGSKQA
;
A
#
# COMPACT_ATOMS: atom_id res chain seq x y z
N MET A 1 -38.42 12.04 12.29
CA MET A 1 -38.21 11.08 11.17
C MET A 1 -37.08 11.48 10.22
N GLY A 2 -36.85 12.77 9.91
CA GLY A 2 -35.85 13.19 8.91
C GLY A 2 -34.38 12.82 9.19
N CYS A 3 -33.92 12.92 10.45
CA CYS A 3 -32.52 12.62 10.81
C CYS A 3 -32.13 11.14 10.60
N PHE A 4 -33.04 10.20 10.86
CA PHE A 4 -32.77 8.77 10.67
C PHE A 4 -32.65 8.40 9.18
N GLY A 5 -33.52 8.95 8.33
CA GLY A 5 -33.44 8.77 6.89
C GLY A 5 -32.18 9.38 6.29
N PHE A 6 -31.77 10.55 6.79
CA PHE A 6 -30.51 11.19 6.40
C PHE A 6 -29.30 10.32 6.75
N LEU A 7 -29.19 9.83 7.99
CA LEU A 7 -28.08 8.95 8.40
C LEU A 7 -28.00 7.67 7.56
N LYS A 8 -29.14 7.04 7.27
CA LYS A 8 -29.21 5.85 6.41
C LYS A 8 -28.78 6.15 4.97
N SER A 9 -29.20 7.29 4.42
CA SER A 9 -28.83 7.72 3.06
C SER A 9 -27.34 8.03 2.95
N VAL A 10 -26.80 8.78 3.90
CA VAL A 10 -25.36 9.08 3.99
C VAL A 10 -24.55 7.80 4.12
N MET A 11 -24.92 6.90 5.04
CA MET A 11 -24.22 5.63 5.24
C MET A 11 -24.26 4.75 3.98
N PHE A 12 -25.38 4.71 3.26
CA PHE A 12 -25.47 3.98 2.00
C PHE A 12 -24.57 4.59 0.91
N LEU A 13 -24.59 5.91 0.74
CA LEU A 13 -23.80 6.59 -0.28
C LEU A 13 -22.30 6.45 -0.04
N PHE A 14 -21.82 6.72 1.18
CA PHE A 14 -20.41 6.60 1.51
C PHE A 14 -19.90 5.15 1.41
N ASN A 15 -20.64 4.17 1.95
CA ASN A 15 -20.24 2.76 1.83
C ASN A 15 -20.34 2.24 0.38
N GLY A 16 -21.22 2.81 -0.44
CA GLY A 16 -21.33 2.49 -1.86
C GLY A 16 -20.10 2.95 -2.62
N ILE A 17 -19.60 4.15 -2.33
CA ILE A 17 -18.34 4.65 -2.91
C ILE A 17 -17.17 3.76 -2.47
N ILE A 18 -17.10 3.41 -1.18
CA ILE A 18 -16.05 2.51 -0.65
C ILE A 18 -16.10 1.14 -1.34
N PHE A 19 -17.29 0.60 -1.56
CA PHE A 19 -17.47 -0.68 -2.25
C PHE A 19 -16.91 -0.64 -3.68
N VAL A 20 -17.26 0.39 -4.46
CA VAL A 20 -16.77 0.55 -5.84
C VAL A 20 -15.26 0.77 -5.87
N ALA A 21 -14.73 1.61 -4.98
CA ALA A 21 -13.29 1.83 -4.83
C ALA A 21 -12.56 0.54 -4.46
N GLY A 22 -13.09 -0.24 -3.50
CA GLY A 22 -12.55 -1.53 -3.10
C GLY A 22 -12.52 -2.54 -4.25
N ALA A 23 -13.59 -2.61 -5.04
CA ALA A 23 -13.64 -3.45 -6.24
C ALA A 23 -12.61 -3.04 -7.30
N ALA A 24 -12.43 -1.73 -7.53
CA ALA A 24 -11.41 -1.22 -8.45
C ALA A 24 -9.99 -1.56 -7.97
N ILE A 25 -9.68 -1.30 -6.70
CA ILE A 25 -8.37 -1.60 -6.09
C ILE A 25 -8.08 -3.10 -6.14
N LEU A 26 -9.07 -3.93 -5.81
CA LEU A 26 -8.96 -5.39 -5.89
C LEU A 26 -8.68 -5.84 -7.33
N GLY A 27 -9.41 -5.28 -8.31
CA GLY A 27 -9.19 -5.55 -9.73
C GLY A 27 -7.77 -5.19 -10.19
N VAL A 28 -7.27 -4.01 -9.79
CA VAL A 28 -5.88 -3.61 -10.07
C VAL A 28 -4.88 -4.54 -9.37
N GLY A 29 -5.12 -4.92 -8.12
CA GLY A 29 -4.26 -5.85 -7.40
C GLY A 29 -4.17 -7.22 -8.06
N ILE A 30 -5.31 -7.75 -8.53
CA ILE A 30 -5.36 -9.00 -9.31
C ILE A 30 -4.65 -8.84 -10.64
N TRP A 31 -4.89 -7.74 -11.37
CA TRP A 31 -4.23 -7.46 -12.64
C TRP A 31 -2.70 -7.45 -12.49
N VAL A 32 -2.19 -6.67 -11.54
CA VAL A 32 -0.76 -6.61 -11.20
C VAL A 32 -0.22 -8.01 -10.88
N LYS A 33 -0.99 -8.84 -10.15
CA LYS A 33 -0.52 -10.16 -9.77
C LYS A 33 -0.54 -11.19 -10.90
N VAL A 34 -1.54 -11.12 -11.79
CA VAL A 34 -1.72 -12.04 -12.93
C VAL A 34 -0.76 -11.73 -14.06
N ASP A 35 -0.49 -10.45 -14.33
CA ASP A 35 0.54 -10.02 -15.29
C ASP A 35 1.92 -10.52 -14.82
N SER A 36 2.19 -10.48 -13.50
CA SER A 36 3.33 -11.13 -12.85
C SER A 36 3.24 -12.66 -12.72
N GLY A 37 2.25 -13.30 -13.33
CA GLY A 37 1.92 -14.73 -13.20
C GLY A 37 3.00 -15.69 -13.69
N SER A 38 3.93 -15.26 -14.54
CA SER A 38 5.08 -16.07 -14.96
C SER A 38 6.12 -16.30 -13.84
N VAL A 39 6.00 -15.61 -12.71
CA VAL A 39 6.94 -15.67 -11.58
C VAL A 39 6.47 -16.63 -10.47
N LEU A 40 5.18 -16.95 -10.37
CA LEU A 40 4.67 -17.86 -9.32
C LEU A 40 5.21 -19.30 -9.48
N SER A 41 5.55 -19.70 -10.71
CA SER A 41 6.20 -20.98 -11.04
C SER A 41 7.67 -21.05 -10.60
N PHE A 42 8.32 -19.91 -10.30
CA PHE A 42 9.71 -19.87 -9.84
C PHE A 42 9.83 -19.88 -8.30
N LEU A 43 8.78 -19.44 -7.60
CA LEU A 43 8.77 -19.23 -6.14
C LEU A 43 8.44 -20.51 -5.36
N GLN A 44 7.84 -21.52 -6.02
CA GLN A 44 7.75 -22.88 -5.46
C GLN A 44 9.11 -23.62 -5.46
N LYS A 45 10.15 -23.06 -6.09
CA LYS A 45 11.45 -23.75 -6.29
C LYS A 45 12.54 -23.38 -5.27
N ILE A 46 12.31 -22.42 -4.37
CA ILE A 46 13.34 -21.97 -3.41
C ILE A 46 12.77 -22.02 -1.99
N GLN A 47 13.01 -23.15 -1.33
CA GLN A 47 12.71 -23.38 0.09
C GLN A 47 13.62 -22.52 1.00
N GLY A 48 13.10 -22.06 2.14
CA GLY A 48 13.94 -21.78 3.32
C GLY A 48 13.69 -20.50 4.14
N ALA A 49 12.78 -19.61 3.76
CA ALA A 49 12.44 -18.42 4.58
C ALA A 49 11.14 -18.64 5.37
N PRO A 50 10.98 -18.10 6.60
CA PRO A 50 9.72 -18.18 7.35
C PRO A 50 8.58 -17.62 6.49
N GLY A 51 7.66 -18.51 6.12
CA GLY A 51 6.82 -18.39 4.91
C GLY A 51 5.71 -17.35 4.92
N GLU A 52 5.60 -16.56 5.99
CA GLU A 52 4.45 -15.69 6.23
C GLU A 52 4.74 -14.20 5.96
N LEU A 53 6.00 -13.73 6.01
CA LEU A 53 6.33 -12.31 5.76
C LEU A 53 6.82 -12.02 4.33
N GLY A 54 7.46 -12.98 3.67
CA GLY A 54 8.01 -12.78 2.31
C GLY A 54 6.94 -12.60 1.22
N LYS A 55 5.72 -13.09 1.45
CA LYS A 55 4.57 -12.92 0.55
C LYS A 55 3.85 -11.58 0.72
N VAL A 56 3.99 -10.95 1.88
CA VAL A 56 3.27 -9.73 2.26
C VAL A 56 3.87 -8.48 1.61
N LEU A 57 5.15 -8.51 1.21
CA LEU A 57 5.83 -7.37 0.59
C LEU A 57 5.68 -7.28 -0.93
N ASN A 58 4.80 -8.09 -1.54
CA ASN A 58 4.40 -7.83 -2.91
C ASN A 58 3.25 -6.83 -2.90
N VAL A 59 3.50 -5.65 -3.47
CA VAL A 59 2.52 -4.57 -3.63
C VAL A 59 1.18 -5.10 -4.15
N GLY A 60 1.19 -6.06 -5.09
CA GLY A 60 -0.04 -6.71 -5.60
C GLY A 60 -0.87 -7.43 -4.53
N TYR A 61 -0.25 -8.18 -3.60
CA TYR A 61 -0.98 -8.85 -2.52
C TYR A 61 -1.55 -7.86 -1.50
N LEU A 62 -0.83 -6.76 -1.23
CA LEU A 62 -1.35 -5.68 -0.39
C LEU A 62 -2.57 -5.01 -1.02
N LEU A 63 -2.53 -4.70 -2.33
CA LEU A 63 -3.70 -4.16 -3.04
C LEU A 63 -4.89 -5.13 -2.98
N ILE A 64 -4.66 -6.43 -3.18
CA ILE A 64 -5.71 -7.45 -3.07
C ILE A 64 -6.31 -7.47 -1.66
N ALA A 65 -5.47 -7.51 -0.62
CA ALA A 65 -5.93 -7.55 0.77
C ALA A 65 -6.74 -6.31 1.14
N VAL A 66 -6.21 -5.10 0.86
CA VAL A 66 -6.90 -3.83 1.13
C VAL A 66 -8.19 -3.72 0.32
N GLY A 67 -8.15 -4.04 -0.98
CA GLY A 67 -9.32 -4.01 -1.85
C GLY A 67 -10.43 -4.96 -1.38
N ALA A 68 -10.06 -6.18 -0.94
CA ALA A 68 -11.02 -7.14 -0.40
C ALA A 68 -11.67 -6.66 0.90
N VAL A 69 -10.89 -6.10 1.83
CA VAL A 69 -11.42 -5.54 3.09
C VAL A 69 -12.39 -4.39 2.82
N LEU A 70 -12.01 -3.45 1.93
CA LEU A 70 -12.88 -2.33 1.54
C LEU A 70 -14.18 -2.79 0.86
N LEU A 71 -14.10 -3.82 0.01
CA LEU A 71 -15.26 -4.40 -0.66
C LEU A 71 -16.22 -5.03 0.37
N VAL A 72 -15.70 -5.81 1.33
CA VAL A 72 -16.53 -6.40 2.40
C VAL A 72 -17.16 -5.32 3.29
N LEU A 73 -16.38 -4.32 3.70
CA LEU A 73 -16.87 -3.20 4.51
C LEU A 73 -17.98 -2.42 3.79
N GLY A 74 -17.75 -2.07 2.52
CA GLY A 74 -18.74 -1.38 1.70
C GLY A 74 -20.02 -2.18 1.50
N PHE A 75 -19.91 -3.51 1.30
CA PHE A 75 -21.07 -4.40 1.19
C PHE A 75 -21.87 -4.46 2.50
N LEU A 76 -21.20 -4.70 3.63
CA LEU A 76 -21.85 -4.78 4.95
C LEU A 76 -22.49 -3.46 5.35
N GLY A 77 -21.82 -2.32 5.11
CA GLY A 77 -22.36 -1.00 5.39
C GLY A 77 -23.60 -0.67 4.54
N CYS A 78 -23.55 -0.92 3.23
CA CYS A 78 -24.69 -0.71 2.33
C CYS A 78 -25.88 -1.62 2.66
N CYS A 79 -25.63 -2.93 2.77
CA CYS A 79 -26.69 -3.91 3.01
C CYS A 79 -27.24 -3.82 4.44
N GLY A 80 -26.41 -3.53 5.44
CA GLY A 80 -26.83 -3.27 6.82
C GLY A 80 -27.77 -2.06 6.91
N ALA A 81 -27.45 -0.98 6.21
CA ALA A 81 -28.29 0.21 6.14
C ALA A 81 -29.63 -0.05 5.42
N ILE A 82 -29.61 -0.68 4.23
CA ILE A 82 -30.83 -0.93 3.43
C ILE A 82 -31.74 -1.95 4.11
N LYS A 83 -31.20 -3.14 4.43
CA LYS A 83 -31.98 -4.28 4.96
C LYS A 83 -32.36 -4.11 6.43
N GLU A 84 -31.92 -3.03 7.08
CA GLU A 84 -32.10 -2.81 8.52
C GLU A 84 -31.69 -4.05 9.34
N SER A 85 -30.58 -4.70 8.93
CA SER A 85 -30.10 -5.94 9.57
C SER A 85 -29.13 -5.62 10.70
N ARG A 86 -29.56 -5.90 11.93
CA ARG A 86 -28.73 -5.74 13.15
C ARG A 86 -27.41 -6.51 13.08
N CYS A 87 -27.44 -7.75 12.59
CA CYS A 87 -26.25 -8.58 12.48
C CYS A 87 -25.21 -7.95 11.52
N MET A 88 -25.64 -7.47 10.36
CA MET A 88 -24.73 -6.83 9.39
C MET A 88 -24.13 -5.52 9.91
N LEU A 89 -24.92 -4.70 10.61
CA LEU A 89 -24.43 -3.46 11.25
C LEU A 89 -23.44 -3.75 12.38
N LEU A 90 -23.68 -4.80 13.17
CA LEU A 90 -22.75 -5.23 14.22
C LEU A 90 -21.44 -5.76 13.63
N LEU A 91 -21.50 -6.57 12.58
CA LEU A 91 -20.30 -7.04 11.88
C LEU A 91 -19.51 -5.88 11.28
N PHE A 92 -20.18 -4.92 10.64
CA PHE A 92 -19.55 -3.69 10.15
C PHE A 92 -18.83 -2.94 11.29
N PHE A 93 -19.50 -2.76 12.44
CA PHE A 93 -18.91 -2.13 13.61
C PHE A 93 -17.67 -2.88 14.12
N ILE A 94 -17.74 -4.20 14.26
CA ILE A 94 -16.62 -5.02 14.77
C ILE A 94 -15.41 -4.92 13.84
N ILE A 95 -15.61 -4.97 12.51
CA ILE A 95 -14.49 -4.88 11.56
C ILE A 95 -13.85 -3.50 11.63
N ILE A 96 -14.63 -2.41 11.64
CA ILE A 96 -14.08 -1.05 11.79
C ILE A 96 -13.34 -0.88 13.12
N LEU A 97 -13.87 -1.46 14.22
CA LEU A 97 -13.19 -1.42 15.51
C LEU A 97 -11.82 -2.13 15.46
N ILE A 98 -11.73 -3.28 14.78
CA ILE A 98 -10.46 -3.99 14.60
C ILE A 98 -9.48 -3.14 13.78
N VAL A 99 -9.94 -2.51 12.69
CA VAL A 99 -9.10 -1.62 11.87
C VAL A 99 -8.58 -0.45 12.70
N PHE A 100 -9.44 0.21 13.48
CA PHE A 100 -9.06 1.30 14.37
C PHE A 100 -8.00 0.88 15.40
N ILE A 101 -8.15 -0.31 16.02
CA ILE A 101 -7.16 -0.84 16.96
C ILE A 101 -5.81 -1.10 16.27
N VAL A 102 -5.83 -1.66 15.06
CA VAL A 102 -4.62 -1.90 14.26
C VAL A 102 -3.96 -0.58 13.87
N GLU A 103 -4.72 0.45 13.50
CA GLU A 103 -4.20 1.78 13.16
C GLU A 103 -3.50 2.42 14.37
N VAL A 104 -4.17 2.43 15.53
CA VAL A 104 -3.59 2.96 16.78
C VAL A 104 -2.35 2.17 17.20
N ALA A 105 -2.40 0.84 17.15
CA ALA A 105 -1.25 0.00 17.47
C ALA A 105 -0.08 0.25 16.52
N GLY A 106 -0.35 0.37 15.21
CA GLY A 106 0.64 0.70 14.19
C GLY A 106 1.30 2.05 14.45
N ALA A 107 0.51 3.07 14.79
CA ALA A 107 1.01 4.39 15.15
C ALA A 107 1.91 4.34 16.39
N ILE A 108 1.50 3.62 17.45
CA ILE A 108 2.30 3.44 18.67
C ILE A 108 3.62 2.73 18.35
N VAL A 109 3.59 1.63 17.59
CA VAL A 109 4.79 0.87 17.22
C VAL A 109 5.76 1.74 16.42
N LEU A 110 5.27 2.49 15.44
CA LEU A 110 6.08 3.38 14.61
C LEU A 110 6.75 4.48 15.45
N LEU A 111 6.05 5.04 16.43
CA LEU A 111 6.58 6.08 17.31
C LEU A 111 7.55 5.53 18.37
N ALA A 112 7.22 4.39 18.99
CA ALA A 112 8.02 3.79 20.07
C ALA A 112 9.32 3.15 19.57
N PHE A 113 9.31 2.60 18.35
CA PHE A 113 10.39 1.78 17.83
C PHE A 113 11.09 2.38 16.60
N LYS A 114 11.14 3.72 16.49
CA LYS A 114 11.91 4.43 15.45
C LYS A 114 13.32 3.84 15.19
N PRO A 115 14.18 3.58 16.21
CA PRO A 115 15.51 3.02 15.95
C PRO A 115 15.49 1.59 15.41
N GLN A 116 14.45 0.81 15.70
CA GLN A 116 14.31 -0.55 15.17
C GLN A 116 13.78 -0.53 13.74
N ALA A 117 12.94 0.45 13.39
CA ALA A 117 12.51 0.67 12.02
C ALA A 117 13.72 0.93 11.09
N GLU A 118 14.72 1.69 11.54
CA GLU A 118 15.96 1.90 10.77
C GLU A 118 16.73 0.59 10.53
N ASN A 119 16.76 -0.31 11.51
CA ASN A 119 17.40 -1.62 11.35
C ASN A 119 16.64 -2.52 10.37
N LEU A 120 15.31 -2.51 10.40
CA LEU A 120 14.48 -3.22 9.42
C LEU A 120 14.70 -2.68 8.01
N ILE A 121 14.80 -1.36 7.85
CA ILE A 121 15.09 -0.73 6.56
C ILE A 121 16.45 -1.18 6.03
N LYS A 122 17.49 -1.24 6.88
CA LYS A 122 18.82 -1.76 6.47
C LYS A 122 18.78 -3.23 6.06
N GLN A 123 17.96 -4.06 6.71
CA GLN A 123 17.77 -5.44 6.28
C GLN A 123 17.09 -5.51 4.91
N MET A 124 16.02 -4.72 4.71
CA MET A 124 15.33 -4.63 3.42
C MET A 124 16.21 -4.06 2.31
N GLU A 125 17.08 -3.09 2.61
CA GLU A 125 18.04 -2.51 1.67
C GLU A 125 18.85 -3.61 0.97
N SER A 126 19.35 -4.59 1.72
CA SER A 126 20.16 -5.67 1.15
C SER A 126 19.39 -6.52 0.14
N GLU A 127 18.11 -6.83 0.41
CA GLU A 127 17.25 -7.61 -0.47
C GLU A 127 16.82 -6.78 -1.69
N VAL A 128 16.52 -5.50 -1.49
CA VAL A 128 16.15 -4.59 -2.56
C VAL A 128 17.32 -4.37 -3.52
N VAL A 129 18.53 -4.12 -3.01
CA VAL A 129 19.73 -3.97 -3.85
C VAL A 129 20.07 -5.27 -4.59
N LYS A 130 19.86 -6.44 -3.99
CA LYS A 130 19.98 -7.72 -4.71
C LYS A 130 18.98 -7.81 -5.86
N SER A 131 17.72 -7.45 -5.64
CA SER A 131 16.69 -7.45 -6.71
C SER A 131 17.06 -6.50 -7.86
N LEU A 132 17.64 -5.34 -7.55
CA LEU A 132 18.16 -4.40 -8.55
C LEU A 132 19.32 -5.00 -9.36
N LYS A 133 20.19 -5.81 -8.74
CA LYS A 133 21.34 -6.39 -9.42
C LYS A 133 20.99 -7.56 -10.33
N TYR A 134 20.06 -8.41 -9.90
CA TYR A 134 19.75 -9.68 -10.58
C TYR A 134 18.44 -9.62 -11.36
N ASP A 135 17.38 -9.06 -10.78
CA ASP A 135 16.03 -9.15 -11.36
C ASP A 135 15.68 -7.98 -12.27
N TYR A 136 16.30 -6.82 -12.07
CA TYR A 136 16.02 -5.63 -12.88
C TYR A 136 16.23 -5.82 -14.39
N TRP A 137 17.18 -6.66 -14.82
CA TRP A 137 17.38 -6.98 -16.25
C TRP A 137 16.52 -8.16 -16.72
N LYS A 138 16.28 -9.13 -15.83
CA LYS A 138 15.64 -10.40 -16.16
C LYS A 138 14.12 -10.35 -16.15
N ASN A 139 13.56 -9.47 -15.33
CA ASN A 139 12.13 -9.42 -15.05
C ASN A 139 11.57 -8.06 -15.46
N ALA A 140 10.79 -8.05 -16.55
CA ALA A 140 10.19 -6.85 -17.13
C ALA A 140 9.30 -6.09 -16.14
N ASP A 141 8.63 -6.79 -15.20
CA ASP A 141 7.78 -6.16 -14.18
C ASP A 141 8.63 -5.39 -13.18
N ILE A 142 9.73 -6.02 -12.71
CA ILE A 142 10.68 -5.39 -11.80
C ILE A 142 11.36 -4.21 -12.51
N THR A 143 11.75 -4.37 -13.77
CA THR A 143 12.28 -3.26 -14.59
C THR A 143 11.26 -2.12 -14.70
N GLY A 144 10.00 -2.44 -15.00
CA GLY A 144 8.93 -1.45 -15.18
C GLY A 144 8.60 -0.69 -13.90
N LEU A 145 8.52 -1.41 -12.77
CA LEU A 145 8.32 -0.83 -11.45
C LEU A 145 9.44 0.13 -11.08
N TRP A 146 10.70 -0.29 -11.25
CA TRP A 146 11.85 0.56 -10.96
C TRP A 146 11.98 1.73 -11.92
N ASN A 147 11.72 1.54 -13.22
CA ASN A 147 11.69 2.62 -14.21
C ASN A 147 10.69 3.70 -13.84
N THR A 148 9.48 3.28 -13.47
CA THR A 148 8.41 4.19 -13.05
C THR A 148 8.77 4.89 -11.74
N THR A 149 9.35 4.16 -10.79
CA THR A 149 9.79 4.73 -9.51
C THR A 149 10.87 5.78 -9.73
N MET A 150 11.90 5.46 -10.51
CA MET A 150 13.02 6.35 -10.81
C MET A 150 12.56 7.60 -11.57
N SER A 151 11.63 7.46 -12.53
CA SER A 151 11.10 8.61 -13.28
C SER A 151 10.18 9.49 -12.44
N THR A 152 9.34 8.89 -11.59
CA THR A 152 8.38 9.61 -10.74
C THR A 152 9.07 10.37 -9.62
N LEU A 153 10.03 9.72 -8.95
CA LEU A 153 10.75 10.29 -7.81
C LEU A 153 12.04 11.03 -8.22
N LYS A 154 12.40 11.02 -9.51
CA LYS A 154 13.62 11.63 -10.06
C LYS A 154 14.88 11.21 -9.29
N CYS A 155 15.04 9.90 -9.14
CA CYS A 155 16.09 9.26 -8.34
C CYS A 155 16.71 8.09 -9.11
N CYS A 156 17.80 7.52 -8.58
CA CYS A 156 18.46 6.37 -9.20
C CYS A 156 18.93 5.36 -8.15
N GLY A 157 18.52 4.09 -8.32
CA GLY A 157 18.84 3.02 -7.37
C GLY A 157 18.12 3.18 -6.03
N PHE A 158 18.43 2.34 -5.05
CA PHE A 158 17.84 2.41 -3.73
C PHE A 158 18.52 3.52 -2.90
N ASN A 159 19.83 3.41 -2.70
CA ASN A 159 20.67 4.39 -2.02
C ASN A 159 21.29 5.41 -2.99
N ASN A 160 21.76 4.93 -4.15
CA ASN A 160 22.31 5.75 -5.23
C ASN A 160 22.49 4.90 -6.52
N TYR A 161 23.03 5.52 -7.56
CA TYR A 161 23.29 4.85 -8.84
C TYR A 161 24.27 3.66 -8.75
N THR A 162 25.12 3.60 -7.72
CA THR A 162 26.10 2.52 -7.54
C THR A 162 25.47 1.19 -7.13
N ASP A 163 24.19 1.18 -6.75
CA ASP A 163 23.44 -0.07 -6.52
C ASP A 163 23.36 -0.92 -7.79
N PHE A 164 23.40 -0.29 -8.97
CA PHE A 164 23.48 -0.95 -10.27
C PHE A 164 24.91 -1.36 -10.65
N THR A 165 25.94 -0.96 -9.90
CA THR A 165 27.32 -1.40 -10.17
C THR A 165 27.39 -2.92 -10.01
N ASN A 166 28.00 -3.59 -10.99
CA ASN A 166 28.02 -5.06 -11.12
C ASN A 166 26.66 -5.73 -11.33
N SER A 167 25.58 -4.99 -11.60
CA SER A 167 24.31 -5.56 -12.05
C SER A 167 24.45 -6.20 -13.43
N GLU A 168 23.56 -7.15 -13.75
CA GLU A 168 23.50 -7.73 -15.09
C GLU A 168 23.23 -6.65 -16.15
N PHE A 169 22.39 -5.66 -15.82
CA PHE A 169 22.11 -4.50 -16.67
C PHE A 169 23.41 -3.76 -17.04
N LYS A 170 24.16 -3.27 -16.04
CA LYS A 170 25.39 -2.49 -16.26
C LYS A 170 26.45 -3.33 -16.98
N ASN A 171 26.54 -4.62 -16.68
CA ASN A 171 27.51 -5.51 -17.32
C ASN A 171 27.24 -5.70 -18.83
N LYS A 172 25.97 -5.77 -19.22
CA LYS A 172 25.52 -5.97 -20.62
C LYS A 172 25.47 -4.67 -21.42
N THR A 173 24.92 -3.59 -20.86
CA THR A 173 24.71 -2.32 -21.57
C THR A 173 25.88 -1.35 -21.43
N LYS A 174 26.80 -1.61 -20.48
CA LYS A 174 27.88 -0.70 -20.06
C LYS A 174 27.39 0.67 -19.57
N SER A 175 26.07 0.83 -19.36
CA SER A 175 25.41 2.05 -18.93
C SER A 175 24.54 1.79 -17.70
N TYR A 176 24.22 2.85 -16.95
CA TYR A 176 23.14 2.85 -15.98
C TYR A 176 21.78 2.99 -16.69
N PRO A 177 20.65 2.68 -16.03
CA PRO A 177 19.32 2.91 -16.57
C PRO A 177 19.13 4.34 -17.10
N ALA A 178 18.44 4.48 -18.23
CA ALA A 178 18.22 5.79 -18.85
C ALA A 178 17.45 6.75 -17.93
N GLN A 179 16.58 6.23 -17.08
CA GLN A 179 15.79 6.95 -16.09
C GLN A 179 16.66 7.66 -15.05
N CYS A 180 17.87 7.15 -14.78
CA CYS A 180 18.80 7.79 -13.85
C CYS A 180 19.32 9.12 -14.40
N CYS A 181 19.77 9.16 -15.66
CA CYS A 181 20.35 10.37 -16.26
C CYS A 181 19.36 11.17 -17.14
N ASN A 182 18.14 10.69 -17.31
CA ASN A 182 17.16 11.20 -18.29
C ASN A 182 17.75 11.34 -19.72
N LYS A 183 18.65 10.42 -20.07
CA LYS A 183 19.39 10.38 -21.34
C LYS A 183 19.58 8.93 -21.75
N ALA A 184 19.69 8.69 -23.06
CA ALA A 184 19.88 7.35 -23.62
C ALA A 184 21.20 6.68 -23.16
N LEU A 185 22.23 7.48 -22.86
CA LEU A 185 23.53 7.02 -22.39
C LEU A 185 23.81 7.65 -21.02
N CYS A 186 23.97 6.81 -20.01
CA CYS A 186 24.19 7.18 -18.62
C CYS A 186 25.46 6.48 -18.13
N ASP A 187 26.61 7.07 -18.41
CA ASP A 187 27.92 6.58 -17.99
C ASP A 187 28.27 7.06 -16.57
N ASP A 188 29.36 6.54 -16.02
CA ASP A 188 29.82 6.85 -14.65
C ASP A 188 30.10 8.35 -14.45
N LYS A 189 30.66 9.02 -15.46
CA LYS A 189 30.93 10.46 -15.41
C LYS A 189 29.64 11.28 -15.38
N THR A 190 28.65 10.91 -16.18
CA THR A 190 27.34 11.59 -16.22
C THR A 190 26.57 11.34 -14.93
N ALA A 191 26.52 10.10 -14.45
CA ALA A 191 25.82 9.75 -13.20
C ALA A 191 26.42 10.47 -11.99
N LEU A 192 27.75 10.53 -11.90
CA LEU A 192 28.47 11.26 -10.85
C LEU A 192 28.26 12.77 -10.96
N GLY A 193 28.36 13.34 -12.16
CA GLY A 193 28.21 14.77 -12.40
C GLY A 193 26.80 15.32 -12.14
N LEU A 194 25.77 14.48 -12.26
CA LEU A 194 24.39 14.85 -11.95
C LEU A 194 24.04 14.74 -10.46
N ASN A 195 24.93 14.15 -9.63
CA ASN A 195 24.72 13.95 -8.19
C ASN A 195 23.32 13.40 -7.84
N ILE A 196 22.89 12.38 -8.58
CA ILE A 196 21.53 11.83 -8.46
C ILE A 196 21.40 11.08 -7.13
N GLN A 197 20.46 11.51 -6.31
CA GLN A 197 20.12 10.83 -5.06
C GLN A 197 19.44 9.47 -5.30
N GLY A 198 19.59 8.54 -4.36
CA GLY A 198 18.81 7.31 -4.34
C GLY A 198 17.32 7.53 -4.13
N CYS A 199 16.53 6.52 -4.49
CA CYS A 199 15.08 6.58 -4.34
C CYS A 199 14.63 6.50 -2.89
N PHE A 200 15.35 5.80 -2.02
CA PHE A 200 15.05 5.77 -0.59
C PHE A 200 15.22 7.14 0.09
N PRO A 201 16.37 7.85 -0.04
CA PRO A 201 16.50 9.20 0.51
C PRO A 201 15.56 10.21 -0.15
N ALA A 202 15.28 10.09 -1.46
CA ALA A 202 14.29 10.92 -2.13
C ALA A 202 12.88 10.73 -1.54
N LEU A 203 12.47 9.47 -1.34
CA LEU A 203 11.20 9.11 -0.72
C LEU A 203 11.12 9.61 0.72
N LYS A 204 12.18 9.41 1.51
CA LYS A 204 12.26 9.91 2.89
C LYS A 204 12.06 11.43 2.93
N LYS A 205 12.75 12.16 2.04
CA LYS A 205 12.60 13.61 1.93
C LYS A 205 11.16 14.01 1.58
N LEU A 206 10.52 13.31 0.64
CA LEU A 206 9.11 13.57 0.30
C LEU A 206 8.18 13.31 1.49
N VAL A 207 8.42 12.25 2.26
CA VAL A 207 7.63 11.95 3.47
C VAL A 207 7.84 13.02 4.53
N ASP A 208 9.08 13.46 4.75
CA ASP A 208 9.40 14.51 5.72
C ASP A 208 8.76 15.85 5.32
N ASP A 209 8.89 16.24 4.04
CA ASP A 209 8.34 17.48 3.48
C ASP A 209 6.79 17.50 3.51
N ASN A 210 6.14 16.34 3.38
CA ASN A 210 4.68 16.20 3.38
C ASN A 210 4.12 15.61 4.68
N SER A 211 4.93 15.48 5.73
CA SER A 211 4.58 14.79 6.97
C SER A 211 3.31 15.34 7.63
N VAL A 212 3.12 16.66 7.61
CA VAL A 212 1.92 17.33 8.14
C VAL A 212 0.65 16.85 7.42
N ILE A 213 0.69 16.73 6.09
CA ILE A 213 -0.46 16.27 5.28
C ILE A 213 -0.75 14.80 5.58
N ILE A 214 0.29 13.96 5.65
CA ILE A 214 0.14 12.52 5.95
C ILE A 214 -0.51 12.32 7.32
N ILE A 215 -0.02 13.04 8.34
CA ILE A 215 -0.58 12.98 9.71
C ILE A 215 -2.03 13.48 9.71
N ALA A 216 -2.34 14.58 9.00
CA ALA A 216 -3.69 15.11 8.91
C ALA A 216 -4.67 14.12 8.25
N VAL A 217 -4.24 13.44 7.19
CA VAL A 217 -5.04 12.40 6.52
C VAL A 217 -5.29 11.23 7.47
N ALA A 218 -4.27 10.74 8.18
CA ALA A 218 -4.41 9.66 9.16
C ALA A 218 -5.41 10.01 10.27
N LEU A 219 -5.28 11.20 10.87
CA LEU A 219 -6.24 11.68 11.88
C LEU A 219 -7.66 11.81 11.32
N GLY A 220 -7.80 12.23 10.06
CA GLY A 220 -9.08 12.29 9.37
C GLY A 220 -9.72 10.92 9.18
N ILE A 221 -8.94 9.90 8.81
CA ILE A 221 -9.39 8.51 8.68
C ILE A 221 -9.88 7.99 10.04
N ALA A 222 -9.07 8.13 11.10
CA ALA A 222 -9.44 7.73 12.46
C ALA A 222 -10.74 8.41 12.93
N ALA A 223 -10.93 9.70 12.63
CA ALA A 223 -12.15 10.42 12.96
C ALA A 223 -13.37 9.88 12.17
N LEU A 224 -13.21 9.57 10.87
CA LEU A 224 -14.26 8.98 10.05
C LEU A 224 -14.67 7.60 10.56
N GLU A 225 -13.72 6.78 11.01
CA GLU A 225 -13.99 5.47 11.60
C GLU A 225 -14.81 5.58 12.89
N LEU A 226 -14.46 6.52 13.78
CA LEU A 226 -15.23 6.81 14.99
C LEU A 226 -16.67 7.22 14.66
N VAL A 227 -16.84 8.11 13.69
CA VAL A 227 -18.18 8.53 13.24
C VAL A 227 -18.96 7.34 12.65
N ALA A 228 -18.33 6.51 11.84
CA ALA A 228 -18.96 5.32 11.26
C ALA A 228 -19.41 4.33 12.33
N MET A 229 -18.58 4.10 13.36
CA MET A 229 -18.92 3.26 14.52
C MET A 229 -20.11 3.82 15.31
N ILE A 230 -20.11 5.13 15.60
CA ILE A 230 -21.21 5.81 16.29
C ILE A 230 -22.52 5.67 15.50
N VAL A 231 -22.49 5.97 14.19
CA VAL A 231 -23.66 5.88 13.33
C VAL A 231 -24.18 4.43 13.25
N SER A 232 -23.28 3.46 13.10
CA SER A 232 -23.66 2.03 13.07
C SER A 232 -24.38 1.62 14.36
N MET A 233 -23.85 2.03 15.53
CA MET A 233 -24.46 1.70 16.82
C MET A 233 -25.81 2.40 17.04
N ILE A 234 -25.94 3.66 16.62
CA ILE A 234 -27.22 4.39 16.65
C ILE A 234 -28.27 3.66 15.80
N LEU A 235 -27.91 3.25 14.58
CA LEU A 235 -28.80 2.49 13.70
C LEU A 235 -29.15 1.13 14.30
N TYR A 236 -28.17 0.40 14.83
CA TYR A 236 -28.37 -0.91 15.48
C TYR A 236 -29.39 -0.82 16.62
N ASN A 237 -29.22 0.15 17.52
CA ASN A 237 -30.12 0.37 18.65
C ASN A 237 -31.53 0.73 18.18
N ARG A 238 -31.64 1.68 17.25
CA ARG A 238 -32.94 2.11 16.68
C ARG A 238 -33.68 0.99 15.96
N ILE A 239 -32.99 0.13 15.23
CA ILE A 239 -33.62 -0.90 14.40
C ILE A 239 -34.40 -1.90 15.23
N GLY A 240 -33.89 -2.33 16.38
CA GLY A 240 -34.68 -3.25 17.22
C GLY A 240 -35.19 -2.66 18.51
N SER A 241 -35.17 -1.33 18.67
CA SER A 241 -36.26 -0.68 19.39
C SER A 241 -37.56 -0.66 18.56
N LYS A 242 -37.50 -0.87 17.22
CA LYS A 242 -38.70 -1.10 16.40
C LYS A 242 -39.20 -2.56 16.40
N GLN A 243 -38.35 -3.50 16.81
CA GLN A 243 -38.65 -4.95 16.81
C GLN A 243 -39.05 -5.48 18.20
N ALA A 244 -38.89 -4.67 19.25
CA ALA A 244 -39.36 -4.92 20.60
C ALA A 244 -40.68 -4.19 20.83
#